data_AF-A0A2K0WG46-F1
#
_entry.id   AF-A0A2K0WG46-F1
#
_cell.length_a   1.000
_cell.length_b   1.000
_cell.length_c   1.000
_cell.angle_alpha   90.00
_cell.angle_beta   90.00
_cell.angle_gamma   90.00
#
_symmetry.space_group_name_H-M   'P 1'
#
loop_
_entity.id
_entity.type
_entity.pdbx_description
1 polymer ?
#
loop_
_entity_poly.entity_id
_entity_poly.type
_entity_poly.pdbx_seq_one_letter_code
_entity_poly.pdbx_strand_id
1 'polypeptide(L)'
;MSIFIVPEGFGDGKPVLSLWQWTHDDTGTEKSPSFRAESQKMLSGAGKGVNFSYHSYYDITCTWDEETEKLAVHMKGPQANQDLGEYTLSALIDRHSLRKEIKKLIDDLTVEKAKTGDLTKRLADAQAAHAVDLKKRDEDLTKSKNHDLEDHKAMEKLVSQLDYERASKAEVQKKLDQATTDLTAAEARLKAEAAKIVDLTARIATLEAQLEVEKREGDRLRGENKQKDQTIEKLEKVKNDLQCQLEQA
;
A
#
# COMPACT_ATOMS: atom_id res chain seq x y z
N MET A 1 -16.29 -43.88 70.39
CA MET A 1 -15.72 -42.84 69.50
C MET A 1 -15.45 -41.61 70.33
N SER A 2 -14.27 -41.02 70.15
CA SER A 2 -13.78 -39.88 70.93
C SER A 2 -13.14 -38.87 69.99
N ILE A 3 -13.38 -37.58 70.23
CA ILE A 3 -12.86 -36.47 69.44
C ILE A 3 -12.24 -35.47 70.39
N PHE A 4 -11.03 -35.01 70.05
CA PHE A 4 -10.32 -33.97 70.77
C PHE A 4 -10.10 -32.79 69.83
N ILE A 5 -10.45 -31.59 70.30
CA ILE A 5 -10.24 -30.34 69.57
C ILE A 5 -9.37 -29.45 70.45
N VAL A 6 -8.21 -29.12 69.93
CA VAL A 6 -7.20 -28.29 70.59
C VAL A 6 -6.91 -27.06 69.73
N PRO A 7 -6.67 -25.89 70.35
CA PRO A 7 -6.26 -24.69 69.63
C PRO A 7 -4.84 -24.82 69.10
N GLU A 8 -4.55 -24.05 68.07
CA GLU A 8 -3.21 -23.90 67.53
C GLU A 8 -2.23 -23.37 68.61
N GLY A 9 -1.07 -24.04 68.70
CA GLY A 9 0.06 -23.68 69.56
C GLY A 9 -0.12 -23.99 71.05
N PHE A 10 -0.61 -25.17 71.43
CA PHE A 10 -0.71 -25.75 72.79
C PHE A 10 -0.08 -24.97 73.96
N GLY A 11 -0.73 -24.91 75.12
CA GLY A 11 -0.16 -24.17 76.24
C GLY A 11 -1.01 -24.15 77.50
N ASP A 12 -0.39 -23.74 78.62
CA ASP A 12 -1.06 -23.64 79.90
C ASP A 12 -2.28 -22.69 79.82
N GLY A 13 -3.41 -23.16 80.34
CA GLY A 13 -4.66 -22.43 80.33
C GLY A 13 -5.38 -22.39 78.96
N LYS A 14 -4.80 -22.96 77.89
CA LYS A 14 -5.48 -23.05 76.60
C LYS A 14 -6.64 -24.03 76.67
N PRO A 15 -7.76 -23.77 75.98
CA PRO A 15 -8.90 -24.68 76.03
C PRO A 15 -8.58 -26.03 75.38
N VAL A 16 -9.24 -27.08 75.83
CA VAL A 16 -9.36 -28.37 75.16
C VAL A 16 -10.83 -28.76 75.17
N LEU A 17 -11.37 -29.07 74.01
CA LEU A 17 -12.70 -29.65 73.89
C LEU A 17 -12.54 -31.15 73.65
N SER A 18 -13.24 -31.95 74.43
CA SER A 18 -13.26 -33.39 74.26
C SER A 18 -14.69 -33.91 74.27
N LEU A 19 -14.98 -34.78 73.32
CA LEU A 19 -16.26 -35.43 73.17
C LEU A 19 -16.04 -36.93 73.14
N TRP A 20 -16.76 -37.68 73.94
CA TRP A 20 -16.79 -39.14 73.84
C TRP A 20 -18.19 -39.67 74.11
N GLN A 21 -18.57 -40.68 73.32
CA GLN A 21 -19.84 -41.38 73.49
C GLN A 21 -19.60 -42.72 74.18
N TRP A 22 -20.31 -42.94 75.28
CA TRP A 22 -20.46 -44.25 75.89
C TRP A 22 -21.71 -44.93 75.33
N THR A 23 -21.67 -46.25 75.16
CA THR A 23 -22.80 -46.98 74.58
C THR A 23 -23.86 -47.29 75.64
N HIS A 24 -23.52 -47.93 76.76
CA HIS A 24 -24.49 -48.23 77.83
C HIS A 24 -23.83 -48.22 79.22
N ASP A 25 -24.61 -48.02 80.29
CA ASP A 25 -24.18 -48.27 81.67
C ASP A 25 -24.28 -49.76 82.06
N ASP A 26 -23.87 -50.07 83.28
CA ASP A 26 -23.92 -51.41 83.87
C ASP A 26 -25.35 -51.96 84.02
N THR A 27 -26.37 -51.11 83.81
CA THR A 27 -27.79 -51.47 83.77
C THR A 27 -28.35 -51.59 82.35
N GLY A 28 -27.54 -51.35 81.32
CA GLY A 28 -27.95 -51.40 79.93
C GLY A 28 -28.67 -50.14 79.44
N THR A 29 -28.58 -49.02 80.17
CA THR A 29 -29.17 -47.73 79.76
C THR A 29 -28.21 -46.96 78.86
N GLU A 30 -28.71 -46.42 77.73
CA GLU A 30 -27.90 -45.59 76.85
C GLU A 30 -27.36 -44.36 77.60
N LYS A 31 -26.04 -44.18 77.57
CA LYS A 31 -25.40 -43.03 78.20
C LYS A 31 -25.42 -41.83 77.26
N SER A 32 -25.75 -40.67 77.82
CA SER A 32 -25.60 -39.42 77.09
C SER A 32 -24.12 -39.19 76.68
N PRO A 33 -23.85 -38.63 75.49
CA PRO A 33 -22.50 -38.23 75.10
C PRO A 33 -21.89 -37.27 76.13
N SER A 34 -20.63 -37.50 76.49
CA SER A 34 -19.89 -36.62 77.39
C SER A 34 -19.14 -35.59 76.59
N PHE A 35 -19.49 -34.32 76.79
CA PHE A 35 -18.77 -33.17 76.26
C PHE A 35 -18.08 -32.44 77.41
N ARG A 36 -16.77 -32.18 77.26
CA ARG A 36 -15.97 -31.45 78.25
C ARG A 36 -15.23 -30.30 77.57
N ALA A 37 -15.26 -29.15 78.21
CA ALA A 37 -14.52 -27.96 77.83
C ALA A 37 -13.68 -27.55 79.02
N GLU A 38 -12.38 -27.85 78.96
CA GLU A 38 -11.46 -27.68 80.09
C GLU A 38 -10.21 -26.94 79.65
N SER A 39 -9.34 -26.61 80.60
CA SER A 39 -8.07 -25.93 80.35
C SER A 39 -6.90 -26.91 80.39
N GLN A 40 -6.01 -26.80 79.42
CA GLN A 40 -4.76 -27.52 79.35
C GLN A 40 -3.83 -27.11 80.49
N LYS A 41 -3.19 -28.10 81.10
CA LYS A 41 -2.05 -27.98 81.98
C LYS A 41 -0.88 -28.72 81.34
N MET A 42 0.12 -27.97 80.91
CA MET A 42 1.28 -28.51 80.22
C MET A 42 2.11 -29.38 81.16
N LEU A 43 2.59 -30.49 80.62
CA LEU A 43 3.44 -31.44 81.32
C LEU A 43 4.83 -31.46 80.69
N SER A 44 5.85 -31.66 81.52
CA SER A 44 7.21 -31.90 81.04
C SER A 44 7.37 -33.32 80.51
N GLY A 45 8.33 -33.55 79.61
CA GLY A 45 8.72 -34.90 79.17
C GLY A 45 8.11 -35.38 77.85
N ALA A 46 7.63 -34.47 76.99
CA ALA A 46 7.04 -34.81 75.69
C ALA A 46 8.05 -35.13 74.56
N GLY A 47 9.37 -35.04 74.80
CA GLY A 47 10.37 -35.20 73.74
C GLY A 47 10.22 -34.15 72.63
N LYS A 48 10.01 -34.58 71.38
CA LYS A 48 9.73 -33.72 70.21
C LYS A 48 8.23 -33.38 70.03
N GLY A 49 7.39 -33.74 70.99
CA GLY A 49 5.96 -33.53 70.95
C GLY A 49 5.46 -32.53 71.99
N VAL A 50 4.13 -32.55 72.20
CA VAL A 50 3.46 -31.78 73.25
C VAL A 50 2.79 -32.71 74.23
N ASN A 51 3.05 -32.55 75.52
CA ASN A 51 2.37 -33.28 76.58
C ASN A 51 1.55 -32.31 77.43
N PHE A 52 0.26 -32.57 77.56
CA PHE A 52 -0.63 -31.77 78.39
C PHE A 52 -1.62 -32.68 79.11
N SER A 53 -2.17 -32.17 80.20
CA SER A 53 -3.23 -32.81 80.95
C SER A 53 -4.38 -31.86 81.15
N TYR A 54 -5.55 -32.40 81.42
CA TYR A 54 -6.67 -31.63 81.94
C TYR A 54 -7.50 -32.53 82.83
N HIS A 55 -8.10 -31.92 83.84
CA HIS A 55 -9.04 -32.60 84.73
C HIS A 55 -10.45 -32.32 84.25
N SER A 56 -11.28 -33.35 84.19
CA SER A 56 -12.72 -33.21 84.02
C SER A 56 -13.43 -34.12 85.02
N TYR A 57 -14.22 -35.10 84.56
CA TYR A 57 -14.61 -36.24 85.39
C TYR A 57 -13.44 -37.22 85.61
N TYR A 58 -12.46 -37.20 84.71
CA TYR A 58 -11.23 -38.00 84.78
C TYR A 58 -10.00 -37.12 84.63
N ASP A 59 -8.87 -37.58 85.16
CA ASP A 59 -7.56 -37.01 84.84
C ASP A 59 -7.13 -37.55 83.48
N ILE A 60 -7.06 -36.68 82.47
CA ILE A 60 -6.69 -37.06 81.12
C ILE A 60 -5.30 -36.50 80.82
N THR A 61 -4.42 -37.35 80.30
CA THR A 61 -3.08 -36.98 79.82
C THR A 61 -3.01 -37.26 78.33
N CYS A 62 -2.63 -36.24 77.57
CA CYS A 62 -2.55 -36.26 76.12
C CYS A 62 -1.11 -35.99 75.69
N THR A 63 -0.56 -36.87 74.87
CA THR A 63 0.75 -36.68 74.24
C THR A 63 0.59 -36.61 72.73
N TRP A 64 0.83 -35.44 72.17
CA TRP A 64 0.87 -35.18 70.74
C TRP A 64 2.27 -35.42 70.20
N ASP A 65 2.38 -36.25 69.17
CA ASP A 65 3.62 -36.48 68.44
C ASP A 65 3.60 -35.68 67.12
N GLU A 66 4.54 -34.75 66.97
CA GLU A 66 4.66 -33.91 65.77
C GLU A 66 5.15 -34.68 64.54
N GLU A 67 5.88 -35.78 64.71
CA GLU A 67 6.39 -36.57 63.58
C GLU A 67 5.32 -37.51 63.02
N THR A 68 4.51 -38.11 63.90
CA THR A 68 3.47 -39.06 63.50
C THR A 68 2.09 -38.44 63.34
N GLU A 69 1.92 -37.18 63.73
CA GLU A 69 0.63 -36.46 63.76
C GLU A 69 -0.47 -37.22 64.52
N LYS A 70 -0.08 -37.87 65.62
CA LYS A 70 -0.96 -38.66 66.47
C LYS A 70 -1.04 -38.11 67.88
N LEU A 71 -2.24 -38.18 68.45
CA LEU A 71 -2.51 -37.86 69.84
C LEU A 71 -2.71 -39.16 70.63
N ALA A 72 -1.78 -39.52 71.50
CA ALA A 72 -1.97 -40.59 72.48
C ALA A 72 -2.73 -40.04 73.68
N VAL A 73 -3.80 -40.71 74.12
CA VAL A 73 -4.64 -40.26 75.22
C VAL A 73 -4.75 -41.31 76.31
N HIS A 74 -4.27 -40.96 77.51
CA HIS A 74 -4.37 -41.78 78.70
C HIS A 74 -5.38 -41.18 79.68
N MET A 75 -6.22 -42.03 80.27
CA MET A 75 -7.25 -41.64 81.21
C MET A 75 -7.02 -42.31 82.56
N LYS A 76 -7.02 -41.54 83.64
CA LYS A 76 -7.00 -42.04 85.01
C LYS A 76 -8.35 -41.77 85.68
N GLY A 77 -9.06 -42.86 85.97
CA GLY A 77 -10.34 -42.83 86.66
C GLY A 77 -10.27 -43.34 88.11
N PRO A 78 -11.36 -43.19 88.87
CA PRO A 78 -11.41 -43.54 90.29
C PRO A 78 -11.28 -45.05 90.56
N GLN A 79 -11.50 -45.90 89.55
CA GLN A 79 -11.42 -47.36 89.69
C GLN A 79 -10.26 -47.99 88.92
N ALA A 80 -9.80 -47.38 87.82
CA ALA A 80 -8.68 -47.89 87.02
C ALA A 80 -8.11 -46.80 86.09
N ASN A 81 -6.85 -47.00 85.70
CA ASN A 81 -6.23 -46.28 84.58
C ASN A 81 -6.53 -47.03 83.28
N GLN A 82 -6.83 -46.30 82.22
CA GLN A 82 -7.15 -46.85 80.91
C GLN A 82 -6.42 -46.05 79.82
N ASP A 83 -5.79 -46.77 78.90
CA ASP A 83 -5.32 -46.18 77.65
C ASP A 83 -6.50 -46.08 76.67
N LEU A 84 -6.77 -44.86 76.19
CA LEU A 84 -7.84 -44.59 75.22
C LEU A 84 -7.35 -44.70 73.78
N GLY A 85 -6.05 -44.93 73.57
CA GLY A 85 -5.43 -45.17 72.27
C GLY A 85 -4.86 -43.94 71.58
N GLU A 86 -4.42 -44.15 70.34
CA GLU A 86 -3.86 -43.12 69.45
C GLU A 86 -4.92 -42.59 68.48
N TYR A 87 -5.01 -41.26 68.37
CA TYR A 87 -5.94 -40.56 67.48
C TYR A 87 -5.16 -39.85 66.37
N THR A 88 -5.54 -40.07 65.12
CA THR A 88 -4.97 -39.34 63.96
C THR A 88 -5.59 -37.94 63.83
N LEU A 89 -4.80 -36.98 63.36
CA LEU A 89 -5.29 -35.65 62.99
C LEU A 89 -6.35 -35.71 61.89
N SER A 90 -7.58 -35.33 62.21
CA SER A 90 -8.68 -35.31 61.23
C SER A 90 -8.79 -33.98 60.46
N ALA A 91 -8.39 -32.86 61.07
CA ALA A 91 -8.44 -31.54 60.43
C ALA A 91 -7.51 -30.53 61.13
N LEU A 92 -6.84 -29.70 60.34
CA LEU A 92 -6.08 -28.54 60.79
C LEU A 92 -6.65 -27.28 60.11
N ILE A 93 -6.92 -26.24 60.89
CA ILE A 93 -7.51 -24.97 60.38
C ILE A 93 -6.52 -23.82 60.60
N ASP A 94 -5.66 -23.54 59.62
CA ASP A 94 -4.74 -22.39 59.62
C ASP A 94 -5.37 -21.18 58.93
N ARG A 95 -5.93 -20.27 59.73
CA ARG A 95 -6.54 -19.02 59.22
C ARG A 95 -5.52 -17.98 58.76
N HIS A 96 -4.26 -18.07 59.17
CA HIS A 96 -3.23 -17.09 58.82
C HIS A 96 -2.71 -17.30 57.40
N SER A 97 -2.44 -18.55 57.01
CA SER A 97 -2.03 -18.87 55.64
C SER A 97 -3.11 -18.50 54.62
N LEU A 98 -4.36 -18.89 54.89
CA LEU A 98 -5.53 -18.57 54.07
C LEU A 98 -5.68 -17.05 53.82
N ARG A 99 -5.49 -16.23 54.86
CA ARG A 99 -5.55 -14.76 54.73
C ARG A 99 -4.45 -14.19 53.86
N LYS A 100 -3.23 -14.75 53.91
CA LYS A 100 -2.11 -14.31 53.07
C LYS A 100 -2.37 -14.60 51.60
N GLU A 101 -2.86 -15.80 51.28
CA GLU A 101 -3.21 -16.19 49.91
C GLU A 101 -4.34 -15.33 49.34
N ILE A 102 -5.40 -15.11 50.12
CA ILE A 102 -6.51 -14.22 49.73
C ILE A 102 -5.97 -12.82 49.40
N LYS A 103 -5.10 -12.27 50.24
CA LYS A 103 -4.49 -10.95 49.99
C LYS A 103 -3.69 -10.94 48.69
N LYS A 104 -2.85 -11.94 48.46
CA LYS A 104 -2.06 -12.06 47.23
C LYS A 104 -2.96 -12.10 45.99
N LEU A 105 -4.02 -12.90 46.02
CA LEU A 105 -4.98 -13.00 44.91
C LEU A 105 -5.72 -11.68 44.66
N ILE A 106 -6.01 -10.89 45.70
CA ILE A 106 -6.63 -9.55 45.55
C ILE A 106 -5.66 -8.57 44.88
N ASP A 107 -4.40 -8.58 45.30
CA ASP A 107 -3.36 -7.72 44.72
C ASP A 107 -3.14 -8.09 43.24
N ASP A 108 -3.01 -9.38 42.92
CA ASP A 108 -2.88 -9.89 41.55
C ASP A 108 -4.11 -9.53 40.70
N LEU A 109 -5.32 -9.70 41.23
CA LEU A 109 -6.56 -9.32 40.53
C LEU A 109 -6.61 -7.82 40.22
N THR A 110 -6.11 -6.98 41.12
CA THR A 110 -6.06 -5.52 40.92
C THR A 110 -5.11 -5.16 39.79
N VAL A 111 -3.94 -5.80 39.74
CA VAL A 111 -2.95 -5.62 38.66
C VAL A 111 -3.51 -6.08 37.31
N GLU A 112 -4.14 -7.26 37.26
CA GLU A 112 -4.70 -7.78 36.00
C GLU A 112 -5.89 -6.96 35.49
N LYS A 113 -6.72 -6.40 36.40
CA LYS A 113 -7.76 -5.43 36.02
C LYS A 113 -7.15 -4.16 35.40
N ALA A 114 -6.07 -3.63 35.97
CA ALA A 114 -5.39 -2.46 35.42
C ALA A 114 -4.81 -2.75 34.02
N LYS A 115 -4.16 -3.90 33.83
CA LYS A 115 -3.65 -4.33 32.51
C LYS A 115 -4.77 -4.50 31.48
N THR A 116 -5.90 -5.09 31.88
CA THR A 116 -7.06 -5.24 30.99
C THR A 116 -7.61 -3.88 30.55
N GLY A 117 -7.64 -2.91 31.46
CA GLY A 117 -8.03 -1.53 31.15
C GLY A 117 -7.09 -0.87 30.14
N ASP A 118 -5.77 -1.00 30.31
CA ASP A 118 -4.77 -0.48 29.38
C ASP A 118 -4.88 -1.13 27.99
N LEU A 119 -4.98 -2.45 27.93
CA LEU A 119 -5.15 -3.19 26.67
C LEU A 119 -6.43 -2.80 25.95
N THR A 120 -7.54 -2.61 26.68
CA THR A 120 -8.82 -2.17 26.10
C THR A 120 -8.69 -0.78 25.48
N LYS A 121 -8.00 0.14 26.17
CA LYS A 121 -7.75 1.48 25.65
C LYS A 121 -6.88 1.45 24.40
N ARG A 122 -5.77 0.70 24.43
CA ARG A 122 -4.87 0.54 23.27
C ARG A 122 -5.57 -0.08 22.07
N LEU A 123 -6.48 -1.03 22.30
CA LEU A 123 -7.28 -1.63 21.23
C LEU A 123 -8.22 -0.60 20.59
N ALA A 124 -8.90 0.21 21.40
CA ALA A 124 -9.79 1.26 20.91
C ALA A 124 -9.00 2.33 20.10
N ASP A 125 -7.85 2.77 20.61
CA ASP A 125 -6.98 3.73 19.94
C ASP A 125 -6.46 3.17 18.60
N ALA A 126 -6.05 1.90 18.57
CA ALA A 126 -5.59 1.23 17.35
C ALA A 126 -6.71 1.06 16.31
N GLN A 127 -7.93 0.72 16.75
CA GLN A 127 -9.10 0.63 15.87
C GLN A 127 -9.45 1.99 15.26
N ALA A 128 -9.42 3.06 16.06
CA ALA A 128 -9.67 4.42 15.60
C ALA A 128 -8.61 4.88 14.58
N ALA A 129 -7.33 4.65 14.86
CA ALA A 129 -6.24 4.98 13.95
C ALA A 129 -6.37 4.22 12.61
N HIS A 130 -6.64 2.91 12.66
CA HIS A 130 -6.82 2.10 11.46
C HIS A 130 -8.02 2.54 10.61
N ALA A 131 -9.13 2.95 11.25
CA ALA A 131 -10.30 3.48 10.53
C ALA A 131 -9.99 4.79 9.80
N VAL A 132 -9.19 5.69 10.41
CA VAL A 132 -8.74 6.94 9.78
C VAL A 132 -7.83 6.64 8.58
N ASP A 133 -6.88 5.72 8.73
CA ASP A 133 -5.97 5.34 7.65
C ASP A 133 -6.71 4.67 6.49
N LEU A 134 -7.68 3.80 6.77
CA LEU A 134 -8.55 3.20 5.76
C LEU A 134 -9.28 4.27 4.94
N LYS A 135 -9.93 5.21 5.63
CA LYS A 135 -10.67 6.29 4.97
C LYS A 135 -9.75 7.13 4.08
N LYS A 136 -8.55 7.46 4.56
CA LYS A 136 -7.55 8.20 3.78
C LYS A 136 -7.11 7.42 2.53
N ARG A 137 -6.85 6.12 2.67
CA ARG A 137 -6.47 5.26 1.54
C ARG A 137 -7.59 5.15 0.51
N ASP A 138 -8.84 5.06 0.95
CA ASP A 138 -10.00 5.03 0.04
C ASP A 138 -10.17 6.36 -0.72
N GLU A 139 -9.97 7.50 -0.04
CA GLU A 139 -9.96 8.82 -0.68
C GLU A 139 -8.83 8.96 -1.70
N ASP A 140 -7.61 8.53 -1.36
CA ASP A 140 -6.45 8.57 -2.25
C ASP A 140 -6.63 7.62 -3.46
N LEU A 141 -7.18 6.42 -3.25
CA LEU A 141 -7.51 5.48 -4.32
C LEU A 141 -8.54 6.08 -5.29
N THR A 142 -9.56 6.76 -4.77
CA THR A 142 -10.60 7.40 -5.58
C THR A 142 -10.02 8.54 -6.41
N LYS A 143 -9.16 9.38 -5.83
CA LYS A 143 -8.45 10.44 -6.54
C LYS A 143 -7.55 9.88 -7.65
N SER A 144 -6.77 8.84 -7.35
CA SER A 144 -5.88 8.20 -8.33
C SER A 144 -6.67 7.68 -9.54
N LYS A 145 -7.79 6.99 -9.32
CA LYS A 145 -8.64 6.48 -10.41
C LYS A 145 -9.20 7.59 -11.29
N ASN A 146 -9.56 8.73 -10.70
CA ASN A 146 -10.05 9.88 -11.45
C ASN A 146 -8.94 10.50 -12.30
N HIS A 147 -7.73 10.65 -11.75
CA HIS A 147 -6.57 11.13 -12.52
C HIS A 147 -6.25 10.18 -13.67
N ASP A 148 -6.19 8.86 -13.43
CA ASP A 148 -5.94 7.88 -14.50
C ASP A 148 -6.97 8.02 -15.64
N LEU A 149 -8.24 8.21 -15.31
CA LEU A 149 -9.31 8.38 -16.29
C LEU A 149 -9.19 9.71 -17.07
N GLU A 150 -8.79 10.79 -16.42
CA GLU A 150 -8.52 12.08 -17.07
C GLU A 150 -7.29 12.02 -17.98
N ASP A 151 -6.21 11.37 -17.51
CA ASP A 151 -4.98 11.17 -18.29
C ASP A 151 -5.26 10.30 -19.52
N HIS A 152 -6.05 9.23 -19.39
CA HIS A 152 -6.48 8.43 -20.54
C HIS A 152 -7.26 9.25 -21.58
N LYS A 153 -8.20 10.10 -21.14
CA LYS A 153 -8.90 11.01 -22.05
C LYS A 153 -7.98 12.03 -22.71
N ALA A 154 -6.99 12.55 -21.98
CA ALA A 154 -6.01 13.48 -22.52
C ALA A 154 -5.11 12.79 -23.55
N MET A 155 -4.63 11.58 -23.27
CA MET A 155 -3.85 10.77 -24.18
C MET A 155 -4.63 10.45 -25.46
N GLU A 156 -5.89 10.06 -25.36
CA GLU A 156 -6.73 9.75 -26.53
C GLU A 156 -6.91 10.98 -27.44
N LYS A 157 -7.08 12.17 -26.86
CA LYS A 157 -7.12 13.44 -27.61
C LYS A 157 -5.79 13.73 -28.30
N LEU A 158 -4.66 13.56 -27.59
CA LEU A 158 -3.34 13.78 -28.15
C LEU A 158 -3.02 12.81 -29.29
N VAL A 159 -3.39 11.52 -29.15
CA VAL A 159 -3.25 10.53 -30.22
C VAL A 159 -4.04 10.95 -31.45
N SER A 160 -5.31 11.35 -31.28
CA SER A 160 -6.16 11.83 -32.38
C SER A 160 -5.56 13.06 -33.08
N GLN A 161 -5.00 14.01 -32.32
CA GLN A 161 -4.31 15.18 -32.88
C GLN A 161 -3.05 14.77 -33.65
N LEU A 162 -2.25 13.85 -33.11
CA LEU A 162 -1.01 13.38 -33.73
C LEU A 162 -1.31 12.68 -35.07
N ASP A 163 -2.37 11.89 -35.13
CA ASP A 163 -2.80 11.23 -36.38
C ASP A 163 -3.32 12.24 -37.41
N TYR A 164 -4.07 13.26 -36.99
CA TYR A 164 -4.47 14.37 -37.87
C TYR A 164 -3.25 15.12 -38.44
N GLU A 165 -2.29 15.47 -37.58
CA GLU A 165 -1.07 16.18 -38.00
C GLU A 165 -0.21 15.32 -38.94
N ARG A 166 -0.14 14.01 -38.71
CA ARG A 166 0.53 13.07 -39.63
C ARG A 166 -0.14 13.04 -41.00
N ALA A 167 -1.47 13.00 -41.05
CA ALA A 167 -2.22 13.02 -42.30
C ALA A 167 -2.03 14.37 -43.04
N SER A 168 -2.12 15.48 -42.31
CA SER A 168 -1.86 16.82 -42.84
C SER A 168 -0.45 16.95 -43.42
N LYS A 169 0.56 16.48 -42.69
CA LYS A 169 1.95 16.45 -43.17
C LYS A 169 2.11 15.63 -44.45
N ALA A 170 1.48 14.46 -44.54
CA ALA A 170 1.54 13.63 -45.74
C ALA A 170 0.93 14.33 -46.96
N GLU A 171 -0.19 15.04 -46.76
CA GLU A 171 -0.85 15.81 -47.83
C GLU A 171 0.00 17.01 -48.28
N VAL A 172 0.61 17.74 -47.34
CA VAL A 172 1.53 18.84 -47.66
C VAL A 172 2.76 18.33 -48.41
N GLN A 173 3.33 17.19 -48.01
CA GLN A 173 4.45 16.58 -48.72
C GLN A 173 4.09 16.22 -50.16
N LYS A 174 2.92 15.60 -50.38
CA LYS A 174 2.42 15.27 -51.71
C LYS A 174 2.28 16.51 -52.59
N LYS A 175 1.75 17.61 -52.04
CA LYS A 175 1.65 18.90 -52.76
C LYS A 175 3.01 19.50 -53.08
N LEU A 176 3.97 19.38 -52.17
CA LEU A 176 5.33 19.84 -52.39
C LEU A 176 5.99 19.06 -53.53
N ASP A 177 5.90 17.73 -53.51
CA ASP A 177 6.47 16.87 -54.56
C ASP A 177 5.87 17.18 -55.94
N GLN A 178 4.55 17.41 -55.99
CA GLN A 178 3.87 17.84 -57.21
C GLN A 178 4.37 19.21 -57.69
N ALA A 179 4.45 20.20 -56.81
CA ALA A 179 4.92 21.54 -57.15
C ALA A 179 6.38 21.53 -57.63
N THR A 180 7.24 20.70 -57.04
CA THR A 180 8.63 20.52 -57.49
C THR A 180 8.69 19.91 -58.90
N THR A 181 7.83 18.94 -59.18
CA THR A 181 7.72 18.33 -60.52
C THR A 181 7.25 19.35 -61.55
N ASP A 182 6.22 20.13 -61.22
CA ASP A 182 5.66 21.16 -62.10
C ASP A 182 6.67 22.29 -62.37
N LEU A 183 7.44 22.69 -61.34
CA LEU A 183 8.50 23.68 -61.47
C LEU A 183 9.59 23.20 -62.44
N THR A 184 10.05 21.96 -62.27
CA THR A 184 11.06 21.36 -63.17
C THR A 184 10.57 21.31 -64.62
N ALA A 185 9.30 20.96 -64.83
CA ALA A 185 8.69 20.96 -66.16
C ALA A 185 8.58 22.38 -66.76
N ALA A 186 8.24 23.38 -65.94
CA ALA A 186 8.17 24.78 -66.37
C ALA A 186 9.55 25.34 -66.74
N GLU A 187 10.59 25.03 -65.96
CA GLU A 187 11.98 25.41 -66.24
C GLU A 187 12.48 24.78 -67.54
N ALA A 188 12.16 23.50 -67.80
CA ALA A 188 12.50 22.83 -69.04
C ALA A 188 11.82 23.49 -70.25
N ARG A 189 10.54 23.88 -70.14
CA ARG A 189 9.82 24.63 -71.18
C ARG A 189 10.43 26.00 -71.42
N LEU A 190 10.76 26.75 -70.36
CA LEU A 190 11.41 28.05 -70.47
C LEU A 190 12.73 27.94 -71.24
N LYS A 191 13.55 26.94 -70.93
CA LYS A 191 14.81 26.70 -71.64
C LYS A 191 14.60 26.35 -73.11
N ALA A 192 13.59 25.56 -73.44
CA ALA A 192 13.25 25.23 -74.81
C ALA A 192 12.76 26.45 -75.61
N GLU A 193 11.90 27.28 -75.02
CA GLU A 193 11.43 28.51 -75.67
C GLU A 193 12.55 29.55 -75.82
N ALA A 194 13.44 29.68 -74.83
CA ALA A 194 14.62 30.54 -74.94
C ALA A 194 15.52 30.12 -76.13
N ALA A 195 15.70 28.82 -76.35
CA ALA A 195 16.45 28.33 -77.51
C ALA A 195 15.78 28.66 -78.85
N LYS A 196 14.44 28.59 -78.94
CA LYS A 196 13.69 29.00 -80.14
C LYS A 196 13.82 30.50 -80.41
N ILE A 197 13.80 31.33 -79.37
CA ILE A 197 14.00 32.79 -79.52
C ILE A 197 15.37 33.07 -80.12
N VAL A 198 16.42 32.39 -79.66
CA VAL A 198 17.77 32.53 -80.23
C VAL A 198 17.78 32.14 -81.71
N ASP A 199 17.18 31.01 -82.08
CA ASP A 199 17.11 30.55 -83.49
C ASP A 199 16.34 31.55 -84.38
N LEU A 200 15.16 32.00 -83.94
CA LEU A 200 14.37 33.01 -84.65
C LEU A 200 15.12 34.33 -84.78
N THR A 201 15.87 34.74 -83.76
CA THR A 201 16.68 35.97 -83.79
C THR A 201 17.79 35.86 -84.84
N ALA A 202 18.47 34.72 -84.93
CA ALA A 202 19.48 34.47 -85.97
C ALA A 202 18.87 34.46 -87.38
N ARG A 203 17.66 33.89 -87.53
CA ARG A 203 16.93 33.86 -88.80
C ARG A 203 16.46 35.25 -89.23
N ILE A 204 15.98 36.08 -88.32
CA ILE A 204 15.65 37.48 -88.57
C ILE A 204 16.87 38.23 -89.09
N ALA A 205 18.02 38.13 -88.40
CA ALA A 205 19.25 38.78 -88.84
C ALA A 205 19.70 38.33 -90.25
N THR A 206 19.52 37.04 -90.58
CA THR A 206 19.81 36.50 -91.91
C THR A 206 18.89 37.10 -92.98
N LEU A 207 17.58 37.14 -92.70
CA LEU A 207 16.59 37.72 -93.60
C LEU A 207 16.81 39.23 -93.80
N GLU A 208 17.16 39.96 -92.74
CA GLU A 208 17.50 41.38 -92.81
C GLU A 208 18.72 41.63 -93.72
N ALA A 209 19.76 40.78 -93.61
CA ALA A 209 20.93 40.86 -94.49
C ALA A 209 20.59 40.55 -95.95
N GLN A 210 19.74 39.55 -96.21
CA GLN A 210 19.27 39.24 -97.57
C GLN A 210 18.47 40.39 -98.17
N LEU A 211 17.55 40.97 -97.39
CA LEU A 211 16.74 42.11 -97.83
C LEU A 211 17.62 43.32 -98.20
N GLU A 212 18.70 43.57 -97.44
CA GLU A 212 19.66 44.63 -97.74
C GLU A 212 20.42 44.38 -99.06
N VAL A 213 20.80 43.14 -99.33
CA VAL A 213 21.41 42.76 -100.62
C VAL A 213 20.44 42.97 -101.79
N GLU A 214 19.19 42.52 -101.65
CA GLU A 214 18.16 42.70 -102.68
C GLU A 214 17.85 44.16 -102.94
N LYS A 215 17.83 45.01 -101.91
CA LYS A 215 17.66 46.47 -102.07
C LYS A 215 18.79 47.06 -102.90
N ARG A 216 20.05 46.72 -102.59
CA ARG A 216 21.23 47.20 -103.35
C ARG A 216 21.19 46.75 -104.80
N GLU A 217 20.81 45.50 -105.04
CA GLU A 217 20.67 44.96 -106.39
C GLU A 217 19.53 45.65 -107.17
N GLY A 218 18.40 45.89 -106.51
CA GLY A 218 17.29 46.65 -107.07
C GLY A 218 17.70 48.08 -107.45
N ASP A 219 18.47 48.76 -106.60
CA ASP A 219 18.99 50.10 -106.89
C ASP A 219 20.02 50.10 -108.02
N ARG A 220 20.88 49.07 -108.10
CA ARG A 220 21.81 48.86 -109.23
C ARG A 220 21.04 48.72 -110.54
N LEU A 221 20.07 47.81 -110.60
CA LEU A 221 19.25 47.58 -111.80
C LEU A 221 18.47 48.82 -112.20
N ARG A 222 17.96 49.59 -111.23
CA ARG A 222 17.27 50.87 -111.48
C ARG A 222 18.22 51.90 -112.12
N GLY A 223 19.46 51.96 -111.65
CA GLY A 223 20.51 52.79 -112.24
C GLY A 223 20.86 52.37 -113.67
N GLU A 224 21.02 51.07 -113.91
CA GLU A 224 21.30 50.52 -115.24
C GLU A 224 20.17 50.77 -116.23
N ASN A 225 18.91 50.59 -115.80
CA ASN A 225 17.74 50.90 -116.62
C ASN A 225 17.70 52.38 -116.99
N LYS A 226 17.94 53.29 -116.04
CA LYS A 226 18.00 54.73 -116.31
C LYS A 226 19.08 55.07 -117.35
N GLN A 227 20.23 54.41 -117.30
CA GLN A 227 21.32 54.61 -118.26
C GLN A 227 20.96 54.05 -119.65
N LYS A 228 20.28 52.90 -119.70
CA LYS A 228 19.74 52.34 -120.95
C LYS A 228 18.67 53.24 -121.56
N ASP A 229 17.72 53.75 -120.77
CA ASP A 229 16.68 54.68 -121.23
C ASP A 229 17.30 55.93 -121.85
N GLN A 230 18.29 56.54 -121.19
CA GLN A 230 19.04 57.66 -121.76
C GLN A 230 19.79 57.31 -123.05
N THR A 231 20.27 56.06 -123.18
CA THR A 231 20.93 55.59 -124.40
C THR A 231 19.92 55.39 -125.52
N ILE A 232 18.74 54.84 -125.22
CA ILE A 232 17.62 54.70 -126.15
C ILE A 232 17.19 56.07 -126.65
N GLU A 233 16.95 57.04 -125.76
CA GLU A 233 16.59 58.42 -126.16
C GLU A 233 17.63 59.06 -127.09
N LYS A 234 18.93 58.85 -126.82
CA LYS A 234 20.01 59.34 -127.70
C LYS A 234 19.98 58.66 -129.06
N LEU A 235 19.83 57.34 -129.10
CA LEU A 235 19.75 56.58 -130.35
C LEU A 235 18.49 56.94 -131.15
N GLU A 236 17.36 57.19 -130.49
CA GLU A 236 16.14 57.68 -131.12
C GLU A 236 16.33 59.05 -131.74
N LYS A 237 17.00 59.99 -131.05
CA LYS A 237 17.37 61.28 -131.63
C LYS A 237 18.25 61.12 -132.87
N VAL A 238 19.33 60.34 -132.76
CA VAL A 238 20.24 60.08 -133.89
C VAL A 238 19.49 59.43 -135.06
N LYS A 239 18.61 58.46 -134.80
CA LYS A 239 17.76 57.83 -135.82
C LYS A 239 16.87 58.85 -136.50
N ASN A 240 16.18 59.71 -135.73
CA ASN A 240 15.29 60.75 -136.28
C ASN A 240 16.07 61.76 -137.11
N ASP A 241 17.25 62.19 -136.65
CA ASP A 241 18.14 63.10 -137.39
C ASP A 241 18.59 62.48 -138.73
N LEU A 242 19.01 61.21 -138.72
CA LEU A 242 19.37 60.47 -139.94
C LEU A 242 18.18 60.29 -140.88
N GLN A 243 16.98 60.08 -140.35
CA GLN A 243 15.76 59.96 -141.14
C GLN A 243 15.41 61.30 -141.83
N CYS A 244 15.54 62.43 -141.13
CA CYS A 244 15.41 63.76 -141.76
C CYS A 244 16.47 64.01 -142.84
N GLN A 245 17.71 63.54 -142.65
CA GLN A 245 18.76 63.65 -143.68
C GLN A 245 18.45 62.83 -144.94
N LEU A 246 17.86 61.64 -144.77
CA LEU A 246 17.42 60.78 -145.86
C LEU A 246 16.22 61.36 -146.64
N GLU A 247 15.31 62.07 -145.97
CA GLU A 247 14.13 62.70 -146.60
C GLU A 247 14.47 64.00 -147.35
N GLN A 248 15.69 64.55 -147.18
CA GLN A 248 16.18 65.77 -147.86
C GLN A 248 17.15 65.47 -149.03
N ALA A 249 17.46 64.20 -149.28
CA ALA A 249 18.31 63.71 -150.37
C ALA A 249 17.47 63.16 -151.53
#